data_AF-A0A842VRH6-F1
#
_entry.id   AF-A0A842VRH6-F1
#
_cell.length_a   1.000
_cell.length_b   1.000
_cell.length_c   1.000
_cell.angle_alpha   90.00
_cell.angle_beta   90.00
_cell.angle_gamma   90.00
#
_symmetry.space_group_name_H-M   'P 1'
#
loop_
_entity.id
_entity.type
_entity.pdbx_description
1 polymer ?
#
loop_
_entity_poly.entity_id
_entity_poly.type
_entity_poly.pdbx_seq_one_letter_code
_entity_poly.pdbx_strand_id
1 'polypeptide(L)'
;MMCFTTMEKLKSPIKPNLTQPEEGNTINPDEHPFFRRVLKKLSLSAKAREDVEQTAQEYFILAKKQNILRRRSANPYVCACLHLALQDHRLPIYLREICDAAEIMRYDVKKAYWNILKALNLRRILDKTYFLDRYLKELEMERWSNRAMEKKNDVKYTTLSLLSLYHERYPKCAHKPLYAAAIYLALKLVSPKTPVFQNQIYDFFGVSGPSFRKKKTRLLAVSGIQL
;
A
#
# COMPACT_ATOMS: atom_id res chain seq x y z
N MET A 1 26.38 24.33 -20.17
CA MET A 1 26.74 23.46 -21.31
C MET A 1 27.49 22.27 -20.74
N MET A 2 26.92 21.07 -20.94
CA MET A 2 27.42 19.70 -20.72
C MET A 2 28.15 19.32 -19.42
N CYS A 3 27.69 18.25 -18.76
CA CYS A 3 28.31 16.92 -18.92
C CYS A 3 27.61 15.85 -18.07
N PHE A 4 27.18 14.77 -18.75
CA PHE A 4 27.27 13.33 -18.40
C PHE A 4 26.81 12.88 -16.98
N THR A 5 26.10 11.78 -16.72
CA THR A 5 26.07 10.45 -17.35
C THR A 5 25.04 9.59 -16.58
N THR A 6 24.33 8.70 -17.27
CA THR A 6 23.77 7.42 -16.75
C THR A 6 22.96 7.41 -15.44
N MET A 7 21.63 7.49 -15.57
CA MET A 7 20.70 6.88 -14.61
C MET A 7 20.45 5.41 -14.97
N GLU A 8 21.48 4.58 -14.82
CA GLU A 8 21.32 3.14 -14.64
C GLU A 8 21.37 2.82 -13.13
N LYS A 9 20.55 1.84 -12.71
CA LYS A 9 20.44 1.26 -11.35
C LYS A 9 19.37 1.84 -10.43
N LEU A 10 18.12 1.86 -10.89
CA LEU A 10 17.03 1.38 -10.03
C LEU A 10 17.17 -0.14 -9.94
N LYS A 11 17.84 -0.62 -8.87
CA LYS A 11 17.88 -2.04 -8.53
C LYS A 11 16.45 -2.57 -8.49
N SER A 12 16.18 -3.49 -9.40
CA SER A 12 15.00 -4.35 -9.45
C SER A 12 14.65 -4.91 -8.07
N PRO A 13 13.37 -5.21 -7.78
CA PRO A 13 13.07 -6.07 -6.63
C PRO A 13 13.87 -7.37 -6.83
N ILE A 14 14.59 -7.78 -5.78
CA ILE A 14 15.32 -9.05 -5.76
C ILE A 14 14.28 -10.14 -5.98
N LYS A 15 14.16 -10.62 -7.23
CA LYS A 15 13.49 -11.88 -7.51
C LYS A 15 14.40 -12.97 -6.94
N PRO A 16 13.92 -13.87 -6.06
CA PRO A 16 14.67 -15.08 -5.79
C PRO A 16 14.90 -15.80 -7.11
N ASN A 17 16.12 -16.30 -7.32
CA ASN A 17 16.52 -16.99 -8.53
C ASN A 17 15.63 -18.24 -8.68
N LEU A 18 14.73 -18.24 -9.65
CA LEU A 18 13.73 -19.28 -9.89
C LEU A 18 14.09 -19.97 -11.21
N THR A 19 14.65 -21.17 -11.11
CA THR A 19 14.63 -22.15 -12.19
C THR A 19 13.18 -22.44 -12.54
N GLN A 20 12.80 -22.27 -13.81
CA GLN A 20 11.46 -22.59 -14.29
C GLN A 20 11.23 -24.11 -14.27
N PRO A 21 10.07 -24.58 -13.81
CA PRO A 21 9.51 -25.83 -14.28
C PRO A 21 8.35 -25.56 -15.26
N GLU A 22 8.54 -26.14 -16.43
CA GLU A 22 7.62 -26.62 -17.46
C GLU A 22 6.11 -26.51 -17.21
N GLU A 23 5.41 -26.13 -18.28
CA GLU A 23 3.96 -26.08 -18.43
C GLU A 23 3.32 -27.45 -18.13
N GLY A 24 2.60 -27.51 -17.01
CA GLY A 24 1.79 -28.66 -16.65
C GLY A 24 0.68 -28.21 -15.71
N ASN A 25 -0.56 -28.36 -16.13
CA ASN A 25 -1.75 -28.06 -15.36
C ASN A 25 -1.94 -29.13 -14.26
N THR A 26 -1.05 -29.11 -13.26
CA THR A 26 -1.12 -29.94 -12.06
C THR A 26 -1.54 -29.04 -10.91
N ILE A 27 -2.74 -29.28 -10.39
CA ILE A 27 -3.19 -28.68 -9.13
C ILE A 27 -2.13 -29.00 -8.07
N ASN A 28 -1.43 -27.96 -7.60
CA ASN A 28 -0.37 -28.10 -6.62
C ASN A 28 -0.99 -28.66 -5.32
N PRO A 29 -0.53 -29.80 -4.77
CA PRO A 29 -1.13 -30.40 -3.56
C PRO A 29 -1.00 -29.52 -2.29
N ASP A 30 -0.29 -28.39 -2.39
CA ASP A 30 -0.16 -27.37 -1.36
C ASP A 30 -1.08 -26.14 -1.55
N GLU A 31 -1.97 -26.12 -2.55
CA GLU A 31 -2.93 -25.03 -2.74
C GLU A 31 -3.95 -24.99 -1.60
N HIS A 32 -3.83 -24.00 -0.71
CA HIS A 32 -4.81 -23.82 0.36
C HIS A 32 -6.11 -23.23 -0.23
N PRO A 33 -7.27 -23.92 -0.19
CA PRO A 33 -8.50 -23.50 -0.89
C PRO A 33 -9.05 -22.15 -0.40
N PHE A 34 -8.61 -21.72 0.79
CA PHE A 34 -8.95 -20.44 1.38
C PHE A 34 -8.43 -19.23 0.58
N PHE A 35 -7.35 -19.35 -0.22
CA PHE A 35 -6.85 -18.25 -1.06
C PHE A 35 -7.94 -17.79 -2.04
N ARG A 36 -8.47 -18.72 -2.85
CA ARG A 36 -9.52 -18.45 -3.85
C ARG A 36 -10.78 -17.90 -3.20
N ARG A 37 -11.18 -18.43 -2.05
CA ARG A 37 -12.38 -17.96 -1.33
C ARG A 37 -12.26 -16.48 -0.94
N VAL A 38 -11.12 -16.07 -0.40
CA VAL A 38 -10.91 -14.67 -0.01
C VAL A 38 -10.79 -13.78 -1.25
N LEU A 39 -10.01 -14.19 -2.25
CA LEU A 39 -9.82 -13.41 -3.48
C LEU A 39 -11.12 -13.16 -4.25
N LYS A 40 -12.03 -14.15 -4.32
CA LYS A 40 -13.34 -13.98 -4.97
C LYS A 40 -14.20 -12.89 -4.34
N LYS A 41 -14.05 -12.63 -3.03
CA LYS A 41 -14.78 -11.58 -2.31
C LYS A 41 -14.14 -10.19 -2.46
N LEU A 42 -12.93 -10.09 -3.02
CA LEU A 42 -12.23 -8.83 -3.24
C LEU A 42 -12.54 -8.26 -4.63
N SER A 43 -12.60 -6.94 -4.74
CA SER A 43 -12.84 -6.23 -6.00
C SER A 43 -11.60 -6.19 -6.89
N LEU A 44 -11.22 -7.35 -7.43
CA LEU A 44 -10.07 -7.54 -8.32
C LEU A 44 -10.47 -8.13 -9.67
N SER A 45 -9.75 -7.74 -10.73
CA SER A 45 -9.86 -8.37 -12.05
C SER A 45 -9.43 -9.84 -11.99
N ALA A 46 -9.90 -10.67 -12.91
CA ALA A 46 -9.58 -12.11 -12.92
C ALA A 46 -8.06 -12.35 -12.99
N LYS A 47 -7.38 -11.68 -13.93
CA LYS A 47 -5.92 -11.73 -14.07
C LYS A 47 -5.18 -11.34 -12.79
N ALA A 48 -5.57 -10.23 -12.17
CA ALA A 48 -4.93 -9.79 -10.92
C ALA A 48 -5.16 -10.78 -9.77
N ARG A 49 -6.28 -11.50 -9.75
CA ARG A 49 -6.52 -12.54 -8.73
C ARG A 49 -5.55 -13.71 -8.89
N GLU A 50 -5.33 -14.18 -10.12
CA GLU A 50 -4.41 -15.29 -10.41
C GLU A 50 -2.97 -14.91 -10.04
N ASP A 51 -2.48 -13.75 -10.49
CA ASP A 51 -1.13 -13.26 -10.20
C ASP A 51 -0.88 -13.14 -8.68
N VAL A 52 -1.87 -12.61 -7.95
CA VAL A 52 -1.80 -12.45 -6.49
C VAL A 52 -1.88 -13.80 -5.79
N GLU A 53 -2.73 -14.71 -6.26
CA GLU A 53 -2.87 -16.05 -5.69
C GLU A 53 -1.55 -16.81 -5.76
N GLN A 54 -0.93 -16.85 -6.94
CA GLN A 54 0.35 -17.53 -7.15
C GLN A 54 1.44 -16.99 -6.20
N THR A 55 1.61 -15.67 -6.16
CA THR A 55 2.60 -15.04 -5.28
C THR A 55 2.30 -15.29 -3.79
N ALA A 56 1.02 -15.30 -3.40
CA ALA A 56 0.64 -15.53 -2.03
C ALA A 56 0.85 -17.00 -1.60
N GLN A 57 0.63 -17.95 -2.51
CA GLN A 57 0.94 -19.35 -2.29
C GLN A 57 2.44 -19.58 -2.10
N GLU A 58 3.29 -18.92 -2.89
CA GLU A 58 4.75 -18.97 -2.72
C GLU A 58 5.18 -18.54 -1.32
N TYR A 59 4.67 -17.39 -0.83
CA TYR A 59 4.92 -16.95 0.54
C TYR A 59 4.47 -17.96 1.59
N PHE A 60 3.33 -18.61 1.37
CA PHE A 60 2.79 -19.60 2.29
C PHE A 60 3.61 -20.88 2.32
N ILE A 61 4.08 -21.36 1.17
CA ILE A 61 4.99 -22.51 1.08
C ILE A 61 6.32 -22.20 1.79
N LEU A 62 6.89 -21.02 1.57
CA LEU A 62 8.10 -20.58 2.26
C LEU A 62 7.90 -20.49 3.77
N ALA A 63 6.77 -19.94 4.22
CA ALA A 63 6.40 -19.89 5.62
C ALA A 63 6.26 -21.30 6.25
N LYS A 64 5.63 -22.24 5.53
CA LYS A 64 5.47 -23.65 5.96
C LYS A 64 6.83 -24.34 6.12
N LYS A 65 7.76 -24.13 5.18
CA LYS A 65 9.15 -24.63 5.27
C LYS A 65 9.88 -24.11 6.52
N GLN A 66 9.57 -22.89 6.98
CA GLN A 66 10.11 -22.31 8.20
C GLN A 66 9.38 -22.75 9.49
N ASN A 67 8.46 -23.71 9.41
CA ASN A 67 7.70 -24.26 10.55
C ASN A 67 6.92 -23.24 11.41
N ILE A 68 6.61 -22.04 10.88
CA ILE A 68 5.94 -20.99 11.67
C ILE A 68 4.46 -21.26 11.96
N LEU A 69 3.87 -22.21 11.22
CA LEU A 69 2.46 -22.60 11.29
C LEU A 69 2.17 -23.64 12.38
N ARG A 70 3.20 -24.16 13.08
CA ARG A 70 3.04 -25.29 14.01
C ARG A 70 2.03 -24.96 15.11
N ARG A 71 0.93 -25.73 15.17
CA ARG A 71 -0.19 -25.59 16.13
C ARG A 71 -0.96 -24.25 16.06
N ARG A 72 -0.86 -23.52 14.96
CA ARG A 72 -1.57 -22.26 14.74
C ARG A 72 -2.61 -22.42 13.64
N SER A 73 -3.66 -21.61 13.67
CA SER A 73 -4.61 -21.53 12.56
C SER A 73 -3.89 -21.06 11.29
N ALA A 74 -4.11 -21.76 10.18
CA ALA A 74 -3.51 -21.43 8.88
C ALA A 74 -4.16 -20.19 8.25
N ASN A 75 -5.45 -19.95 8.49
CA ASN A 75 -6.21 -18.90 7.80
C ASN A 75 -5.65 -17.47 8.02
N PRO A 76 -5.25 -17.06 9.24
CA PRO A 76 -4.59 -15.76 9.43
C PRO A 76 -3.28 -15.63 8.65
N TYR A 77 -2.54 -16.72 8.47
CA TYR A 77 -1.31 -16.73 7.66
C TYR A 77 -1.60 -16.63 6.17
N VAL A 78 -2.66 -17.30 5.70
CA VAL A 78 -3.15 -17.15 4.32
C VAL A 78 -3.50 -15.69 4.04
N CYS A 79 -4.28 -15.03 4.92
CA CYS A 79 -4.60 -13.61 4.77
C CYS A 79 -3.37 -12.70 4.82
N ALA A 80 -2.38 -13.04 5.65
CA ALA A 80 -1.14 -12.28 5.72
C ALA A 80 -0.28 -12.43 4.45
N CYS A 81 -0.22 -13.64 3.87
CA CYS A 81 0.45 -13.90 2.59
C CYS A 81 -0.25 -13.17 1.45
N LEU A 82 -1.59 -13.18 1.42
CA LEU A 82 -2.38 -12.38 0.48
C LEU A 82 -2.05 -10.89 0.62
N HIS A 83 -1.99 -10.37 1.85
CA HIS A 83 -1.65 -8.97 2.06
C HIS A 83 -0.23 -8.63 1.56
N LEU A 84 0.74 -9.53 1.71
CA LEU A 84 2.10 -9.35 1.19
C LEU A 84 2.14 -9.37 -0.33
N ALA A 85 1.45 -10.31 -0.97
CA ALA A 85 1.35 -10.41 -2.42
C ALA A 85 0.68 -9.18 -3.03
N LEU A 86 -0.42 -8.70 -2.44
CA LEU A 86 -1.10 -7.48 -2.86
C LEU A 86 -0.18 -6.25 -2.82
N GLN A 87 0.71 -6.17 -1.83
CA GLN A 87 1.73 -5.11 -1.76
C GLN A 87 2.78 -5.22 -2.87
N ASP A 88 3.19 -6.45 -3.24
CA ASP A 88 4.15 -6.66 -4.33
C ASP A 88 3.58 -6.27 -5.69
N HIS A 89 2.31 -6.61 -5.91
CA HIS A 89 1.56 -6.25 -7.11
C HIS A 89 1.05 -4.80 -7.10
N ARG A 90 1.38 -4.01 -6.07
CA ARG A 90 0.95 -2.60 -5.91
C ARG A 90 -0.57 -2.41 -6.05
N LEU A 91 -1.35 -3.38 -5.57
CA LEU A 91 -2.81 -3.32 -5.61
C LEU A 91 -3.34 -2.62 -4.35
N PRO A 92 -4.16 -1.56 -4.48
CA PRO A 92 -4.55 -0.70 -3.36
C PRO A 92 -5.67 -1.31 -2.51
N ILE A 93 -5.48 -2.53 -1.99
CA ILE A 93 -6.40 -3.23 -1.08
C ILE A 93 -5.93 -3.08 0.37
N TYR A 94 -6.80 -2.55 1.21
CA TYR A 94 -6.56 -2.41 2.64
C TYR A 94 -6.59 -3.78 3.33
N LEU A 95 -5.78 -3.92 4.38
CA LEU A 95 -5.83 -5.09 5.26
C LEU A 95 -7.23 -5.34 5.83
N ARG A 96 -8.03 -4.28 6.04
CA ARG A 96 -9.41 -4.41 6.53
C ARG A 96 -10.26 -5.23 5.57
N GLU A 97 -10.18 -4.95 4.27
CA GLU A 97 -10.99 -5.63 3.26
C GLU A 97 -10.67 -7.13 3.19
N ILE A 98 -9.39 -7.48 3.37
CA ILE A 98 -8.97 -8.89 3.46
C ILE A 98 -9.57 -9.54 4.70
N CYS A 99 -9.50 -8.86 5.85
CA CYS A 99 -10.09 -9.35 7.10
C CYS A 99 -11.60 -9.52 7.01
N ASP A 100 -12.29 -8.54 6.42
CA ASP A 100 -13.74 -8.54 6.26
C ASP A 100 -14.17 -9.66 5.28
N ALA A 101 -13.43 -9.86 4.19
CA ALA A 101 -13.65 -10.97 3.26
C ALA A 101 -13.41 -12.36 3.89
N ALA A 102 -12.39 -12.46 4.75
CA ALA A 102 -12.01 -13.69 5.40
C ALA A 102 -12.79 -14.00 6.69
N GLU A 103 -13.53 -13.03 7.22
CA GLU A 103 -14.21 -13.11 8.53
C GLU A 103 -13.21 -13.40 9.68
N ILE A 104 -12.02 -12.77 9.64
CA ILE A 104 -10.93 -12.98 10.61
C ILE A 104 -10.58 -11.68 11.31
N MET A 105 -10.28 -11.75 12.61
CA MET A 105 -9.85 -10.59 13.38
C MET A 105 -8.53 -10.02 12.86
N ARG A 106 -8.51 -8.69 12.71
CA ARG A 106 -7.35 -7.93 12.23
C ARG A 106 -6.10 -8.14 13.08
N TYR A 107 -6.26 -8.39 14.38
CA TYR A 107 -5.16 -8.65 15.29
C TYR A 107 -4.39 -9.92 14.90
N ASP A 108 -5.10 -11.01 14.60
CA ASP A 108 -4.49 -12.29 14.24
C ASP A 108 -3.75 -12.21 12.91
N VAL A 109 -4.35 -11.55 11.91
CA VAL A 109 -3.70 -11.35 10.60
C VAL A 109 -2.45 -10.49 10.74
N LYS A 110 -2.47 -9.42 11.57
CA LYS A 110 -1.27 -8.63 11.86
C LYS A 110 -0.19 -9.45 12.54
N LYS A 111 -0.54 -10.27 13.52
CA LYS A 111 0.41 -11.14 14.23
C LYS A 111 1.04 -12.16 13.26
N ALA A 112 0.23 -12.78 12.41
CA ALA A 112 0.70 -13.69 11.37
C ALA A 112 1.63 -12.98 10.37
N TYR A 113 1.26 -11.77 9.92
CA TYR A 113 2.09 -10.94 9.05
C TYR A 113 3.47 -10.64 9.64
N TRP A 114 3.54 -10.23 10.90
CA TRP A 114 4.82 -9.98 11.57
C TRP A 114 5.67 -11.25 11.70
N ASN A 115 5.04 -12.39 12.01
CA ASN A 115 5.74 -13.67 12.09
C ASN A 115 6.34 -14.07 10.73
N ILE A 116 5.59 -13.89 9.64
CA ILE A 116 6.07 -14.18 8.27
C ILE A 116 7.24 -13.26 7.93
N LEU A 117 7.11 -11.95 8.15
CA LEU A 117 8.20 -11.01 7.89
C LEU A 117 9.48 -11.38 8.64
N LYS A 118 9.37 -11.74 9.92
CA LYS A 118 10.50 -12.15 10.75
C LYS A 118 11.11 -13.45 10.27
N ALA A 119 10.29 -14.46 9.98
CA ALA A 119 10.78 -15.78 9.58
C ALA A 119 11.43 -15.79 8.19
N LEU A 120 10.93 -14.96 7.27
CA LEU A 120 11.48 -14.83 5.93
C LEU A 120 12.53 -13.72 5.80
N ASN A 121 12.91 -13.08 6.92
CA ASN A 121 13.85 -11.94 6.97
C ASN A 121 13.50 -10.82 5.96
N LEU A 122 12.20 -10.58 5.76
CA LEU A 122 11.72 -9.58 4.81
C LEU A 122 11.71 -8.19 5.46
N ARG A 123 12.49 -7.26 4.90
CA ARG A 123 12.48 -5.84 5.28
C ARG A 123 11.71 -5.04 4.23
N ARG A 124 10.49 -4.59 4.55
CA ARG A 124 9.66 -3.80 3.63
C ARG A 124 9.60 -2.33 3.99
N ILE A 125 9.84 -1.48 2.98
CA ILE A 125 9.50 -0.05 3.02
C ILE A 125 8.07 0.06 2.49
N LEU A 126 7.15 0.53 3.33
CA LEU A 126 5.74 0.72 2.98
C LEU A 126 5.55 1.99 2.14
N ASP A 127 6.10 2.02 0.93
CA ASP A 127 5.65 3.02 -0.04
C ASP A 127 4.22 2.65 -0.47
N LYS A 128 3.27 3.56 -0.21
CA LYS A 128 1.84 3.40 -0.47
C LYS A 128 1.34 4.45 -1.45
N THR A 129 2.24 5.02 -2.26
CA THR A 129 1.88 5.91 -3.37
C THR A 129 0.84 5.30 -4.31
N TYR A 130 0.85 3.97 -4.51
CA TYR A 130 -0.17 3.27 -5.30
C TYR A 130 -1.59 3.30 -4.70
N PHE A 131 -1.75 3.67 -3.42
CA PHE A 131 -3.08 3.96 -2.84
C PHE A 131 -3.61 5.34 -3.19
N LEU A 132 -2.80 6.24 -3.77
CA LEU A 132 -3.19 7.62 -4.00
C LEU A 132 -4.44 7.75 -4.87
N ASP A 133 -4.54 6.99 -5.96
CA ASP A 133 -5.72 7.01 -6.83
C ASP A 133 -6.98 6.59 -6.09
N ARG A 134 -6.86 5.62 -5.19
CA ARG A 134 -7.95 5.19 -4.32
C ARG A 134 -8.32 6.27 -3.31
N TYR A 135 -7.35 6.89 -2.64
CA TYR A 135 -7.60 7.99 -1.71
C TYR A 135 -8.30 9.16 -2.38
N LEU A 136 -7.85 9.55 -3.57
CA LEU A 136 -8.45 10.64 -4.33
C LEU A 136 -9.87 10.27 -4.79
N LYS A 137 -10.10 9.04 -5.22
CA LYS A 137 -11.46 8.58 -5.55
C LYS A 137 -12.38 8.59 -4.32
N GLU A 138 -11.91 8.10 -3.18
CA GLU A 138 -12.69 8.09 -1.93
C GLU A 138 -12.98 9.54 -1.46
N LEU A 139 -12.03 10.47 -1.60
CA LEU A 139 -12.25 11.90 -1.32
C LEU A 139 -13.20 12.56 -2.32
N GLU A 140 -13.19 12.17 -3.59
CA GLU A 140 -14.13 12.71 -4.58
C GLU A 140 -15.59 12.28 -4.29
N MET A 141 -15.80 11.21 -3.53
CA MET A 141 -17.13 10.83 -3.07
C MET A 141 -17.61 11.69 -1.88
N GLU A 142 -16.71 12.40 -1.22
CA GLU A 142 -17.01 13.26 -0.08
C GLU A 142 -17.51 14.63 -0.54
N ARG A 143 -18.73 15.02 -0.11
CA ARG A 143 -19.41 16.25 -0.57
C ARG A 143 -18.57 17.52 -0.45
N TRP A 144 -17.72 17.62 0.57
CA TRP A 144 -16.92 18.82 0.84
C TRP A 144 -15.72 18.97 -0.12
N SER A 145 -15.28 17.89 -0.77
CA SER A 145 -14.10 17.88 -1.66
C SER A 145 -14.44 17.96 -3.14
N ASN A 146 -15.70 17.74 -3.56
CA ASN A 146 -16.10 17.70 -4.97
C ASN A 146 -15.57 18.88 -5.80
N ARG A 147 -15.71 20.11 -5.30
CA ARG A 147 -15.21 21.32 -5.97
C ARG A 147 -13.68 21.43 -5.99
N ALA A 148 -12.99 20.90 -4.98
CA ALA A 148 -11.53 20.89 -4.96
C ALA A 148 -10.95 19.84 -5.91
N MET A 149 -11.75 18.82 -6.25
CA MET A 149 -11.36 17.65 -7.04
C MET A 149 -11.66 17.78 -8.54
N GLU A 150 -12.16 18.93 -9.01
CA GLU A 150 -12.31 19.22 -10.46
C GLU A 150 -10.99 18.99 -11.22
N LYS A 151 -9.85 19.33 -10.60
CA LYS A 151 -8.50 19.13 -11.12
C LYS A 151 -7.79 17.95 -10.45
N LYS A 152 -8.47 16.79 -10.41
CA LYS A 152 -7.97 15.58 -9.74
C LYS A 152 -6.54 15.18 -10.14
N ASN A 153 -6.21 15.27 -11.43
CA ASN A 153 -4.87 14.93 -11.92
C ASN A 153 -3.80 15.89 -11.39
N ASP A 154 -4.09 17.19 -11.33
CA ASP A 154 -3.15 18.18 -10.80
C ASP A 154 -2.92 17.95 -9.30
N VAL A 155 -4.00 17.62 -8.55
CA VAL A 155 -3.88 17.25 -7.13
C VAL A 155 -3.02 16.00 -6.97
N LYS A 156 -3.20 14.99 -7.83
CA LYS A 156 -2.38 13.77 -7.83
C LYS A 156 -0.91 14.07 -8.07
N TYR A 157 -0.57 14.76 -9.16
CA TYR A 157 0.82 15.08 -9.52
C TYR A 157 1.49 15.97 -8.48
N THR A 158 0.78 16.96 -7.95
CA THR A 158 1.27 17.80 -6.85
C THR A 158 1.53 16.98 -5.60
N THR A 159 0.62 16.07 -5.24
CA THR A 159 0.79 15.16 -4.10
C THR A 159 2.03 14.28 -4.26
N LEU A 160 2.21 13.67 -5.44
CA LEU A 160 3.38 12.82 -5.73
C LEU A 160 4.69 13.63 -5.66
N SER A 161 4.69 14.85 -6.18
CA SER A 161 5.84 15.76 -6.12
C SER A 161 6.21 16.11 -4.68
N LEU A 162 5.23 16.46 -3.84
CA LEU A 162 5.43 16.73 -2.42
C LEU A 162 5.96 15.49 -1.66
N LEU A 163 5.45 14.30 -1.97
CA LEU A 163 5.93 13.06 -1.37
C LEU A 163 7.36 12.73 -1.80
N SER A 164 7.71 12.93 -3.07
CA SER A 164 9.08 12.73 -3.58
C SER A 164 10.08 13.60 -2.83
N LEU A 165 9.81 14.91 -2.76
CA LEU A 165 10.65 15.87 -2.03
C LEU A 165 10.80 15.48 -0.54
N TYR A 166 9.72 15.03 0.09
CA TYR A 166 9.78 14.57 1.47
C TYR A 166 10.62 13.30 1.62
N HIS A 167 10.53 12.36 0.68
CA HIS A 167 11.26 11.09 0.72
C HIS A 167 12.76 11.25 0.47
N GLU A 168 13.16 12.20 -0.37
CA GLU A 168 14.57 12.58 -0.54
C GLU A 168 15.22 12.99 0.79
N ARG A 169 14.49 13.75 1.61
CA ARG A 169 14.97 14.20 2.92
C ARG A 169 14.73 13.20 4.06
N TYR A 170 13.68 12.37 3.95
CA TYR A 170 13.26 11.42 4.98
C TYR A 170 12.85 10.05 4.39
N PRO A 171 13.82 9.20 3.98
CA PRO A 171 13.58 7.98 3.18
C PRO A 171 12.82 6.84 3.88
N LYS A 172 12.45 6.98 5.17
CA LYS A 172 11.81 5.90 5.98
C LYS A 172 10.45 6.27 6.58
N CYS A 173 9.83 7.36 6.13
CA CYS A 173 8.69 7.98 6.84
C CYS A 173 7.35 7.93 6.08
N ALA A 174 7.10 6.90 5.27
CA ALA A 174 5.81 6.71 4.59
C ALA A 174 4.74 6.20 5.58
N HIS A 175 3.94 7.11 6.12
CA HIS A 175 2.83 6.79 7.02
C HIS A 175 1.57 7.53 6.60
N LYS A 176 0.39 6.98 6.93
CA LYS A 176 -0.92 7.60 6.65
C LYS A 176 -0.99 9.12 6.92
N PRO A 177 -0.45 9.67 8.04
CA PRO A 177 -0.49 11.11 8.28
C PRO A 177 0.29 11.95 7.26
N LEU A 178 1.32 11.38 6.63
CA LEU A 178 2.07 12.06 5.56
C LEU A 178 1.23 12.20 4.30
N TYR A 179 0.56 11.12 3.87
CA TYR A 179 -0.34 11.15 2.70
C TYR A 179 -1.49 12.12 2.92
N ALA A 180 -2.12 12.09 4.09
CA ALA A 180 -3.17 13.04 4.45
C ALA A 180 -2.69 14.50 4.34
N ALA A 181 -1.50 14.79 4.89
CA ALA A 181 -0.92 16.13 4.83
C ALA A 181 -0.54 16.56 3.41
N ALA A 182 0.05 15.67 2.62
CA ALA A 182 0.43 15.95 1.24
C ALA A 182 -0.79 16.23 0.36
N ILE A 183 -1.85 15.43 0.50
CA ILE A 183 -3.12 15.64 -0.23
C ILE A 183 -3.78 16.95 0.18
N TYR A 184 -3.81 17.27 1.48
CA TYR A 184 -4.34 18.55 1.95
C TYR A 184 -3.61 19.75 1.33
N LEU A 185 -2.27 19.72 1.31
CA LEU A 185 -1.48 20.79 0.72
C LEU A 185 -1.71 20.87 -0.79
N ALA A 186 -1.74 19.74 -1.48
CA ALA A 186 -2.03 19.70 -2.92
C ALA A 186 -3.41 20.30 -3.24
N LEU A 187 -4.44 19.97 -2.46
CA LEU A 187 -5.78 20.57 -2.61
C LEU A 187 -5.76 22.09 -2.41
N LYS A 188 -4.99 22.58 -1.42
CA LYS A 188 -4.87 24.02 -1.17
C LYS A 188 -4.10 24.77 -2.25
N LEU A 189 -3.10 24.13 -2.86
CA LEU A 189 -2.31 24.73 -3.94
C LEU A 189 -3.07 24.76 -5.27
N VAL A 190 -3.76 23.66 -5.60
CA VAL A 190 -4.49 23.52 -6.87
C VAL A 190 -5.80 24.32 -6.85
N SER A 191 -6.47 24.34 -5.70
CA SER A 191 -7.81 24.92 -5.54
C SER A 191 -7.88 25.84 -4.31
N PRO A 192 -7.19 27.00 -4.31
CA PRO A 192 -7.05 27.86 -3.13
C PRO A 192 -8.38 28.44 -2.64
N LYS A 193 -9.32 28.67 -3.57
CA LYS A 193 -10.65 29.21 -3.27
C LYS A 193 -11.58 28.20 -2.59
N THR A 194 -11.25 26.91 -2.61
CA THR A 194 -12.13 25.89 -2.05
C THR A 194 -11.87 25.72 -0.53
N PRO A 195 -12.93 25.79 0.30
CA PRO A 195 -12.81 25.62 1.74
C PRO A 195 -12.56 24.15 2.09
N VAL A 196 -11.27 23.77 2.12
CA VAL A 196 -10.83 22.47 2.64
C VAL A 196 -10.35 22.64 4.08
N PHE A 197 -11.02 21.98 5.01
CA PHE A 197 -10.67 22.03 6.42
C PHE A 197 -9.76 20.86 6.81
N GLN A 198 -8.79 21.11 7.71
CA GLN A 198 -7.82 20.11 8.11
C GLN A 198 -8.46 18.93 8.86
N ASN A 199 -9.52 19.20 9.64
CA ASN A 199 -10.26 18.17 10.38
C ASN A 199 -10.91 17.15 9.46
N GLN A 200 -11.61 17.62 8.43
CA GLN A 200 -12.23 16.73 7.45
C GLN A 200 -11.21 15.77 6.82
N ILE A 201 -10.01 16.27 6.49
CA ILE A 201 -8.93 15.43 5.95
C ILE A 201 -8.45 14.41 6.97
N TYR A 202 -8.03 14.83 8.17
CA TYR A 202 -7.45 13.87 9.10
C TYR A 202 -8.47 12.86 9.64
N ASP A 203 -9.75 13.25 9.74
CA ASP A 203 -10.86 12.37 10.12
C ASP A 203 -11.11 11.33 9.03
N PHE A 204 -11.16 11.75 7.76
CA PHE A 204 -11.27 10.85 6.60
C PHE A 204 -10.14 9.80 6.57
N PHE A 205 -8.88 10.23 6.79
CA PHE A 205 -7.74 9.30 6.82
C PHE A 205 -7.67 8.45 8.10
N GLY A 206 -8.49 8.76 9.12
CA GLY A 206 -8.45 8.14 10.44
C GLY A 206 -7.11 8.37 11.15
N VAL A 207 -6.56 9.59 11.06
CA VAL A 207 -5.28 9.97 11.67
C VAL A 207 -5.48 11.07 12.71
N SER A 208 -4.67 11.08 13.77
CA SER A 208 -4.81 12.10 14.80
C SER A 208 -4.37 13.48 14.31
N GLY A 209 -5.14 14.51 14.67
CA GLY A 209 -4.84 15.91 14.33
C GLY A 209 -3.40 16.35 14.65
N PRO A 210 -2.83 16.02 15.84
CA PRO A 210 -1.43 16.32 16.14
C PRO A 210 -0.44 15.64 15.18
N SER A 211 -0.67 14.38 14.81
CA SER A 211 0.20 13.65 13.87
C SER A 211 0.15 14.26 12.48
N PHE A 212 -1.05 14.62 12.03
CA PHE A 212 -1.28 15.32 10.76
C PHE A 212 -0.53 16.65 10.74
N ARG A 213 -0.74 17.51 11.75
CA ARG A 213 -0.10 18.84 11.85
C ARG A 213 1.42 18.73 11.83
N LYS A 214 1.99 17.79 12.59
CA LYS A 214 3.43 17.51 12.60
C LYS A 214 3.96 17.16 11.20
N LYS A 215 3.24 16.36 10.42
CA LYS A 215 3.64 16.01 9.05
C LYS A 215 3.46 17.17 8.08
N LYS A 216 2.36 17.92 8.19
CA LYS A 216 2.10 19.12 7.39
C LYS A 216 3.20 20.17 7.55
N THR A 217 3.57 20.52 8.79
CA THR A 217 4.63 21.51 9.06
C THR A 217 5.97 21.07 8.47
N ARG A 218 6.29 19.77 8.57
CA ARG A 218 7.52 19.23 7.97
C ARG A 218 7.46 19.29 6.44
N LEU A 219 6.33 18.95 5.83
CA LEU A 219 6.17 19.05 4.38
C LEU A 219 6.38 20.49 3.89
N LEU A 220 5.73 21.47 4.54
CA LEU A 220 5.93 22.89 4.23
C LEU A 220 7.40 23.33 4.33
N ALA A 221 8.09 22.90 5.39
CA ALA A 221 9.51 23.20 5.57
C ALA A 221 10.41 22.56 4.50
N VAL A 222 10.02 21.42 3.93
CA VAL A 222 10.77 20.75 2.87
C VAL A 222 10.46 21.34 1.51
N SER A 223 9.19 21.66 1.23
CA SER A 223 8.75 22.17 -0.06
C SER A 223 9.01 23.66 -0.26
N GLY A 224 9.34 24.40 0.80
CA GLY A 224 9.53 25.85 0.75
C GLY A 224 8.23 26.63 0.47
N ILE A 225 7.07 25.98 0.66
CA ILE A 225 5.78 26.56 0.34
C ILE A 225 5.31 27.45 1.50
N GLN A 226 4.83 28.65 1.17
CA GLN A 226 4.11 29.53 2.08
C GLN A 226 2.62 29.51 1.69
N LEU A 227 1.74 29.15 2.65
CA LEU A 227 0.29 29.07 2.50
C LEU A 227 -0.40 30.02 3.47
#